data_AF-A0A650EKP7-F1
#
_entry.id   AF-A0A650EKP7-F1
#
_cell.length_a   1.000
_cell.length_b   1.000
_cell.length_c   1.000
_cell.angle_alpha   90.00
_cell.angle_beta   90.00
_cell.angle_gamma   90.00
#
_symmetry.space_group_name_H-M   'P 1'
#
loop_
_entity.id
_entity.type
_entity.pdbx_description
1 polymer ?
#
loop_
_entity_poly.entity_id
_entity_poly.type
_entity_poly.pdbx_seq_one_letter_code
_entity_poly.pdbx_strand_id
1 'polypeptide(L)'
;MKKIIILTTLILAGAIAYAEVSMPSAPSFGTPSNVTNTSPSSRYKKTTSTTTQNTTPQVNIPQQINTSSNPLKAELDSLAMSILRAAENRDQSKQQAYMMQMMDKGVNQMCPPQIISKKTPHCPPITIRVNNRTLSGSKCALTCYKLNGKQYDVGYCK
;
A
#
# COMPACT_ATOMS: atom_id res chain seq x y z
N MET A 1 30.99 66.63 14.62
CA MET A 1 31.77 66.43 15.86
C MET A 1 31.32 65.12 16.51
N LYS A 2 32.27 64.28 16.98
CA LYS A 2 32.15 63.18 17.98
C LYS A 2 31.16 62.03 17.62
N LYS A 3 31.61 60.88 17.11
CA LYS A 3 32.08 59.67 17.87
C LYS A 3 31.28 59.41 19.15
N ILE A 4 30.51 58.33 19.18
CA ILE A 4 30.69 57.20 20.12
C ILE A 4 30.23 55.94 19.40
N ILE A 5 31.13 54.97 19.41
CA ILE A 5 31.07 53.65 18.81
C ILE A 5 31.14 52.69 20.02
N ILE A 6 30.50 51.51 19.87
CA ILE A 6 30.83 50.21 20.48
C ILE A 6 30.15 49.76 21.79
N LEU A 7 29.53 48.57 21.65
CA LEU A 7 29.39 47.42 22.54
C LEU A 7 28.67 47.56 23.88
N THR A 8 27.52 46.88 23.96
CA THR A 8 27.41 45.68 24.81
C THR A 8 26.53 44.65 24.11
N THR A 9 27.21 43.64 23.56
CA THR A 9 26.72 42.28 23.33
C THR A 9 26.20 41.66 24.63
N LEU A 10 25.44 40.55 24.48
CA LEU A 10 25.07 39.58 25.52
C LEU A 10 23.92 40.07 26.42
N ILE A 11 22.71 39.51 26.33
CA ILE A 11 22.38 38.23 26.98
C ILE A 11 21.01 37.69 26.52
N LEU A 12 21.04 36.39 26.20
CA LEU A 12 19.99 35.35 26.27
C LEU A 12 18.71 35.53 25.44
N ALA A 13 18.58 34.77 24.35
CA ALA A 13 18.05 33.38 24.34
C ALA A 13 16.56 33.37 24.71
N GLY A 14 15.65 33.17 23.77
CA GLY A 14 15.48 31.87 23.13
C GLY A 14 14.38 31.11 23.87
N ALA A 15 13.12 31.47 23.62
CA ALA A 15 11.96 30.72 24.07
C ALA A 15 11.17 30.26 22.84
N ILE A 16 11.75 29.31 22.12
CA ILE A 16 10.99 28.49 21.18
C ILE A 16 10.10 27.63 22.07
N ALA A 17 8.79 27.89 22.06
CA ALA A 17 7.82 27.07 22.75
C ALA A 17 7.78 25.69 22.07
N TYR A 18 8.62 24.77 22.54
CA TYR A 18 8.41 23.35 22.32
C TYR A 18 7.26 22.94 23.22
N ALA A 19 6.08 22.71 22.63
CA ALA A 19 5.06 21.92 23.27
C ALA A 19 5.61 20.50 23.38
N GLU A 20 6.06 20.13 24.58
CA GLU A 20 6.33 18.75 24.94
C GLU A 20 4.99 18.01 24.92
N VAL A 21 4.60 17.48 23.77
CA VAL A 21 3.53 16.50 23.70
C VAL A 21 4.12 15.22 24.28
N SER A 22 3.91 15.00 25.58
CA SER A 22 4.24 13.77 26.27
C SER A 22 3.51 12.61 25.58
N MET A 23 4.14 11.98 24.60
CA MET A 23 3.67 10.70 24.09
C MET A 23 3.98 9.64 25.15
N PRO A 24 2.98 8.94 25.70
CA PRO A 24 3.26 7.81 26.58
C PRO A 24 4.06 6.76 25.80
N SER A 25 5.20 6.36 26.35
CA SER A 25 6.09 5.37 25.76
C SER A 25 5.32 4.08 25.48
N ALA A 26 5.45 3.57 24.25
CA ALA A 26 4.90 2.28 23.88
C ALA A 26 5.52 1.17 24.76
N PRO A 27 4.75 0.18 25.23
CA PRO A 27 5.31 -0.95 25.96
C PRO A 27 6.27 -1.71 25.05
N SER A 28 7.53 -1.77 25.45
CA SER A 28 8.58 -2.58 24.80
C SER A 28 8.32 -4.05 25.14
N PHE A 29 7.84 -4.80 24.15
CA PHE A 29 7.93 -6.26 24.19
C PHE A 29 9.30 -6.65 23.65
N GLY A 30 10.09 -7.31 24.49
CA GLY A 30 11.47 -7.70 24.21
C GLY A 30 11.61 -8.42 22.87
N THR A 31 12.56 -7.95 22.06
CA THR A 31 13.02 -8.64 20.86
C THR A 31 13.76 -9.92 21.27
N PRO A 32 13.34 -11.12 20.83
CA PRO A 32 14.23 -12.26 20.91
C PRO A 32 15.41 -12.00 19.97
N SER A 33 16.58 -11.93 20.57
CA SER A 33 17.84 -11.85 19.85
C SER A 33 18.07 -13.14 19.07
N ASN A 34 18.68 -12.98 17.90
CA ASN A 34 19.34 -14.01 17.12
C ASN A 34 18.45 -14.86 16.19
N VAL A 35 18.29 -14.40 14.95
CA VAL A 35 18.21 -15.32 13.80
C VAL A 35 19.30 -14.95 12.81
N THR A 36 20.28 -15.84 12.78
CA THR A 36 21.47 -15.84 11.95
C THR A 36 21.12 -15.66 10.48
N ASN A 37 21.92 -14.81 9.85
CA ASN A 37 22.01 -14.60 8.42
C ASN A 37 22.33 -15.95 7.72
N THR A 38 21.37 -16.53 6.99
CA THR A 38 21.64 -17.59 6.01
C THR A 38 20.69 -17.45 4.84
N SER A 39 21.17 -16.76 3.80
CA SER A 39 20.72 -17.07 2.44
C SER A 39 21.16 -18.50 2.10
N PRO A 40 20.30 -19.29 1.45
CA PRO A 40 20.76 -19.88 0.22
C PRO A 40 19.72 -19.73 -0.89
N SER A 41 20.17 -19.08 -1.96
CA SER A 41 19.73 -19.36 -3.33
C SER A 41 19.68 -20.87 -3.62
N SER A 42 18.73 -21.27 -4.48
CA SER A 42 18.65 -22.56 -5.21
C SER A 42 17.60 -23.56 -4.72
N ARG A 43 16.43 -23.56 -5.36
CA ARG A 43 15.98 -24.64 -6.30
C ARG A 43 14.49 -24.47 -6.62
N TYR A 44 14.23 -23.91 -7.79
CA TYR A 44 12.98 -24.10 -8.51
C TYR A 44 12.85 -25.58 -8.88
N LYS A 45 11.98 -26.33 -8.19
CA LYS A 45 11.54 -27.65 -8.66
C LYS A 45 10.20 -27.48 -9.41
N LYS A 46 10.29 -27.49 -10.73
CA LYS A 46 9.16 -27.71 -11.64
C LYS A 46 8.77 -29.19 -11.53
N THR A 47 7.61 -29.48 -10.94
CA THR A 47 7.03 -30.83 -10.98
C THR A 47 5.89 -30.84 -11.99
N THR A 48 6.10 -31.59 -13.07
CA THR A 48 5.08 -31.89 -14.08
C THR A 48 4.16 -33.00 -13.57
N SER A 49 2.89 -32.87 -13.93
CA SER A 49 1.67 -33.56 -13.48
C SER A 49 1.67 -35.09 -13.41
N THR A 50 0.94 -35.64 -12.44
CA THR A 50 -0.08 -36.67 -12.71
C THR A 50 -1.18 -36.71 -11.64
N THR A 51 -2.38 -37.00 -12.10
CA THR A 51 -3.73 -36.80 -11.55
C THR A 51 -4.05 -37.56 -10.25
N THR A 52 -4.66 -36.87 -9.29
CA THR A 52 -5.68 -37.45 -8.40
C THR A 52 -6.69 -36.35 -8.08
N GLN A 53 -7.94 -36.56 -8.49
CA GLN A 53 -9.07 -35.69 -8.19
C GLN A 53 -9.32 -35.72 -6.67
N ASN A 54 -9.22 -34.57 -6.02
CA ASN A 54 -9.95 -34.27 -4.80
C ASN A 54 -10.26 -32.78 -4.78
N THR A 55 -11.56 -32.49 -4.67
CA THR A 55 -12.25 -31.21 -4.79
C THR A 55 -11.73 -30.19 -3.78
N THR A 56 -10.78 -29.36 -4.19
CA THR A 56 -10.51 -28.07 -3.55
C THR A 56 -11.57 -27.06 -4.00
N PRO A 57 -12.17 -26.25 -3.11
CA PRO A 57 -13.06 -25.19 -3.53
C PRO A 57 -12.26 -24.24 -4.43
N GLN A 58 -12.66 -24.17 -5.70
CA GLN A 58 -12.25 -23.09 -6.58
C GLN A 58 -12.58 -21.79 -5.87
N VAL A 59 -11.55 -21.09 -5.40
CA VAL A 59 -11.63 -19.64 -5.32
C VAL A 59 -11.83 -19.21 -6.75
N ASN A 60 -13.09 -18.95 -7.08
CA ASN A 60 -13.53 -18.41 -8.34
C ASN A 60 -12.96 -16.98 -8.37
N ILE A 61 -11.69 -16.87 -8.77
CA ILE A 61 -11.12 -15.58 -9.18
C ILE A 61 -11.92 -15.26 -10.44
N PRO A 62 -12.81 -14.24 -10.44
CA PRO A 62 -13.51 -13.89 -11.66
C PRO A 62 -12.44 -13.61 -12.72
N GLN A 63 -12.51 -14.36 -13.81
CA GLN A 63 -11.70 -14.19 -15.00
C GLN A 63 -11.54 -12.70 -15.28
N GLN A 64 -10.29 -12.24 -15.25
CA GLN A 64 -9.90 -10.93 -15.78
C GLN A 64 -10.25 -10.91 -17.27
N ILE A 65 -11.45 -10.48 -17.60
CA ILE A 65 -11.76 -9.99 -18.93
C ILE A 65 -11.34 -8.53 -18.91
N ASN A 66 -10.11 -8.27 -19.33
CA ASN A 66 -9.68 -7.09 -20.06
C ASN A 66 -8.20 -7.31 -20.32
N THR A 67 -7.90 -8.01 -21.40
CA THR A 67 -6.64 -7.90 -22.11
C THR A 67 -6.44 -6.42 -22.41
N SER A 68 -5.77 -5.70 -21.51
CA SER A 68 -5.17 -4.44 -21.87
C SER A 68 -4.18 -4.76 -22.97
N SER A 69 -4.33 -4.11 -24.13
CA SER A 69 -3.36 -4.15 -25.23
C SER A 69 -1.97 -3.64 -24.83
N ASN A 70 -1.78 -3.22 -23.58
CA ASN A 70 -0.51 -2.76 -23.02
C ASN A 70 -0.07 -3.70 -21.87
N PRO A 71 0.99 -4.50 -22.04
CA PRO A 71 1.48 -5.43 -21.02
C PRO A 71 1.92 -4.72 -19.73
N LEU A 72 2.44 -3.50 -19.84
CA LEU A 72 2.84 -2.69 -18.69
C LEU A 72 1.63 -2.32 -17.83
N LYS A 73 0.49 -1.98 -18.45
CA LYS A 73 -0.73 -1.65 -17.71
C LYS A 73 -1.24 -2.86 -16.94
N ALA A 74 -1.25 -4.04 -17.55
CA ALA A 74 -1.71 -5.26 -16.87
C ALA A 74 -0.83 -5.59 -15.64
N GLU A 75 0.49 -5.39 -15.77
CA GLU A 75 1.42 -5.56 -14.66
C GLU A 75 1.17 -4.53 -13.55
N LEU A 76 0.99 -3.24 -13.89
CA LEU A 76 0.68 -2.19 -12.93
C LEU A 76 -0.68 -2.41 -12.24
N ASP A 77 -1.71 -2.87 -12.95
CA ASP A 77 -2.99 -3.25 -12.36
C ASP A 77 -2.82 -4.38 -11.33
N SER A 78 -1.95 -5.36 -11.62
CA SER A 78 -1.66 -6.48 -10.70
C SER A 78 -0.93 -6.03 -9.44
N LEU A 79 0.00 -5.07 -9.56
CA LEU A 79 0.68 -4.45 -8.43
C LEU A 79 -0.27 -3.60 -7.60
N ALA A 80 -1.12 -2.80 -8.25
CA ALA A 80 -2.17 -2.03 -7.58
C ALA A 80 -3.13 -2.93 -6.78
N MET A 81 -3.53 -4.07 -7.34
CA MET A 81 -4.31 -5.08 -6.61
C MET A 81 -3.56 -5.66 -5.40
N SER A 82 -2.24 -5.86 -5.52
CA SER A 82 -1.40 -6.35 -4.44
C SER A 82 -1.27 -5.33 -3.30
N ILE A 83 -1.17 -4.03 -3.63
CA ILE A 83 -1.22 -2.91 -2.68
C ILE A 83 -2.56 -2.91 -1.93
N LEU A 84 -3.67 -3.08 -2.63
CA LEU A 84 -5.00 -3.14 -2.00
C LEU A 84 -5.12 -4.32 -1.03
N ARG A 85 -4.60 -5.49 -1.40
CA ARG A 85 -4.58 -6.66 -0.50
C ARG A 85 -3.65 -6.45 0.70
N ALA A 86 -2.48 -5.84 0.51
CA ALA A 86 -1.57 -5.50 1.60
C ALA A 86 -2.21 -4.51 2.58
N ALA A 87 -2.90 -3.48 2.06
CA ALA A 87 -3.66 -2.52 2.85
C ALA A 87 -4.83 -3.19 3.59
N GLU A 88 -5.54 -4.13 2.94
CA GLU A 88 -6.59 -4.93 3.58
C GLU A 88 -6.07 -5.70 4.81
N ASN A 89 -4.84 -6.21 4.72
CA ASN A 89 -4.17 -6.96 5.78
C ASN A 89 -3.37 -6.08 6.75
N ARG A 90 -3.40 -4.75 6.59
CA ARG A 90 -2.60 -3.78 7.37
C ARG A 90 -1.09 -4.02 7.31
N ASP A 91 -0.60 -4.62 6.22
CA ASP A 91 0.82 -4.89 6.00
C ASP A 91 1.49 -3.70 5.27
N GLN A 92 1.93 -2.71 6.06
CA GLN A 92 2.56 -1.50 5.53
C GLN A 92 3.86 -1.79 4.77
N SER A 93 4.61 -2.81 5.20
CA SER A 93 5.90 -3.17 4.59
C SER A 93 5.73 -3.62 3.13
N LYS A 94 4.78 -4.53 2.89
CA LYS A 94 4.45 -5.01 1.54
C LYS A 94 3.79 -3.91 0.71
N GLN A 95 2.93 -3.11 1.34
CA GLN A 95 2.30 -1.99 0.65
C GLN A 95 3.33 -1.03 0.07
N GLN A 96 4.33 -0.62 0.87
CA GLN A 96 5.40 0.26 0.42
C GLN A 96 6.27 -0.39 -0.65
N ALA A 97 6.62 -1.67 -0.49
CA ALA A 97 7.40 -2.41 -1.49
C ALA A 97 6.72 -2.43 -2.88
N TYR A 98 5.41 -2.72 -2.94
CA TYR A 98 4.67 -2.71 -4.20
C TYR A 98 4.50 -1.29 -4.76
N MET A 99 4.31 -0.28 -3.91
CA MET A 99 4.26 1.12 -4.36
C MET A 99 5.58 1.54 -5.00
N MET A 100 6.71 1.16 -4.42
CA MET A 100 8.04 1.42 -5.00
C MET A 100 8.22 0.74 -6.36
N GLN A 101 7.77 -0.51 -6.52
CA GLN A 101 7.80 -1.21 -7.81
C GLN A 101 6.94 -0.51 -8.88
N MET A 102 5.80 0.07 -8.49
CA MET A 102 4.99 0.87 -9.42
C MET A 102 5.69 2.16 -9.83
N MET A 103 6.34 2.85 -8.90
CA MET A 103 7.10 4.07 -9.19
C MET A 103 8.30 3.79 -10.11
N ASP A 104 9.04 2.70 -9.88
CA ASP A 104 10.14 2.25 -10.73
C ASP A 104 9.69 1.98 -12.18
N LYS A 105 8.45 1.52 -12.35
CA LYS A 105 7.80 1.29 -13.65
C LYS A 105 7.20 2.55 -14.29
N GLY A 106 7.48 3.73 -13.73
CA GLY A 106 7.09 5.02 -14.29
C GLY A 106 5.73 5.56 -13.81
N VAL A 107 5.20 5.06 -12.69
CA VAL A 107 4.02 5.69 -12.05
C VAL A 107 4.44 6.96 -11.32
N ASN A 108 3.87 8.10 -11.73
CA ASN A 108 4.25 9.41 -11.20
C ASN A 108 3.52 9.74 -9.88
N GLN A 109 2.29 9.24 -9.72
CA GLN A 109 1.44 9.54 -8.57
C GLN A 109 0.55 8.35 -8.26
N MET A 110 0.28 8.12 -6.97
CA MET A 110 -0.64 7.11 -6.49
C MET A 110 -1.60 7.70 -5.46
N CYS A 111 -2.84 7.24 -5.50
CA CYS A 111 -3.85 7.53 -4.51
C CYS A 111 -3.72 6.54 -3.35
N PRO A 112 -3.90 6.98 -2.10
CA PRO A 112 -3.87 6.08 -0.96
C PRO A 112 -4.96 5.01 -1.12
N PRO A 113 -4.68 3.74 -0.77
CA PRO A 113 -5.68 2.68 -0.84
C PRO A 113 -6.79 2.97 0.17
N GLN A 114 -8.04 2.89 -0.28
CA GLN A 114 -9.21 3.06 0.57
C GLN A 114 -9.94 1.72 0.69
N ILE A 115 -10.22 1.30 1.91
CA ILE A 115 -10.96 0.08 2.22
C ILE A 115 -12.31 0.49 2.82
N ILE A 116 -13.39 0.11 2.15
CA ILE A 116 -14.77 0.40 2.55
C ILE A 116 -15.43 -0.93 2.92
N SER A 117 -15.89 -1.08 4.15
CA SER A 117 -16.59 -2.30 4.59
C SER A 117 -17.92 -1.96 5.22
N LYS A 118 -18.93 -2.81 4.98
CA LYS A 118 -20.18 -2.74 5.73
C LYS A 118 -19.91 -2.95 7.21
N LYS A 119 -20.56 -2.15 8.05
CA LYS A 119 -20.56 -2.35 9.51
C LYS A 119 -21.62 -3.36 9.95
N THR A 120 -22.76 -3.43 9.26
CA THR A 120 -23.90 -4.25 9.65
C THR A 120 -24.37 -5.17 8.51
N PRO A 121 -24.90 -6.37 8.81
CA PRO A 121 -25.28 -7.35 7.79
C PRO A 121 -26.45 -6.92 6.89
N HIS A 122 -27.38 -6.12 7.43
CA HIS A 122 -28.61 -5.74 6.75
C HIS A 122 -28.52 -4.49 5.89
N CYS A 123 -27.34 -3.86 5.78
CA CYS A 123 -27.15 -2.75 4.85
C CYS A 123 -27.08 -3.26 3.40
N PRO A 124 -27.55 -2.47 2.40
CA PRO A 124 -27.36 -2.80 0.99
C PRO A 124 -25.87 -2.89 0.62
N PRO A 125 -25.49 -3.68 -0.41
CA PRO A 125 -24.11 -3.80 -0.86
C PRO A 125 -23.49 -2.45 -1.23
N ILE A 126 -22.21 -2.30 -0.88
CA ILE A 126 -21.42 -1.14 -1.27
C ILE A 126 -21.19 -1.24 -2.78
N THR A 127 -21.49 -0.18 -3.50
CA THR A 127 -21.25 -0.08 -4.93
C THR A 127 -20.14 0.93 -5.20
N ILE A 128 -19.15 0.53 -6.00
CA ILE A 128 -18.09 1.43 -6.49
C ILE A 128 -18.00 1.33 -8.01
N ARG A 129 -17.52 2.41 -8.64
CA ARG A 129 -17.29 2.46 -10.08
C ARG A 129 -15.79 2.49 -10.34
N VAL A 130 -15.28 1.52 -11.10
CA VAL A 130 -13.85 1.37 -11.43
C VAL A 130 -13.72 1.11 -12.92
N ASN A 131 -13.03 1.98 -13.67
CA ASN A 131 -12.83 1.84 -15.12
C ASN A 131 -14.12 1.44 -15.88
N ASN A 132 -15.19 2.23 -15.71
CA ASN A 132 -16.52 2.00 -16.30
C ASN A 132 -17.25 0.71 -15.88
N ARG A 133 -16.75 -0.02 -14.88
CA ARG A 133 -17.42 -1.18 -14.28
C ARG A 133 -18.02 -0.82 -12.94
N THR A 134 -19.23 -1.29 -12.69
CA THR A 134 -19.84 -1.22 -11.36
C THR A 134 -19.51 -2.50 -10.61
N LEU A 135 -18.83 -2.37 -9.48
CA LEU A 135 -18.50 -3.46 -8.56
C LEU A 135 -19.37 -3.32 -7.31
N SER A 136 -19.81 -4.45 -6.76
CA SER A 136 -20.73 -4.48 -5.63
C SER A 136 -20.33 -5.56 -4.62
N GLY A 137 -20.37 -5.25 -3.32
CA GLY A 137 -20.02 -6.24 -2.29
C GLY A 137 -20.25 -5.77 -0.85
N SER A 138 -19.84 -6.61 0.10
CA SER A 138 -19.80 -6.33 1.53
C SER A 138 -18.57 -5.53 1.94
N LYS A 139 -17.47 -5.69 1.20
CA LYS A 139 -16.20 -4.98 1.38
C LYS A 139 -15.61 -4.64 0.03
N CYS A 140 -15.30 -3.37 -0.19
CA CYS A 140 -14.68 -2.86 -1.40
C CYS A 140 -13.34 -2.21 -1.09
N ALA A 141 -12.41 -2.31 -2.03
CA ALA A 141 -11.09 -1.71 -1.95
C ALA A 141 -10.81 -0.96 -3.26
N LEU A 142 -10.28 0.26 -3.17
CA LEU A 142 -9.98 1.10 -4.33
C LEU A 142 -8.66 1.87 -4.16
N THR A 143 -7.94 2.03 -5.25
CA THR A 143 -6.76 2.89 -5.39
C THR A 143 -6.72 3.42 -6.82
N CYS A 144 -5.91 4.46 -7.04
CA CYS A 144 -5.64 4.95 -8.38
C CYS A 144 -4.16 5.25 -8.56
N TYR A 145 -3.70 5.21 -9.80
CA TYR A 145 -2.34 5.57 -10.16
C TYR A 145 -2.31 6.37 -11.46
N LYS A 146 -1.30 7.23 -11.62
CA LYS A 146 -1.08 8.01 -12.84
C LYS A 146 0.15 7.52 -13.60
N LEU A 147 -0.04 7.21 -14.88
CA LEU A 147 1.00 6.82 -15.82
C LEU A 147 0.83 7.67 -17.08
N ASN A 148 1.89 8.35 -17.52
CA ASN A 148 1.90 9.20 -18.72
C ASN A 148 0.75 10.23 -18.74
N GLY A 149 0.47 10.85 -17.59
CA GLY A 149 -0.59 11.86 -17.45
C GLY A 149 -2.03 11.30 -17.40
N LYS A 150 -2.23 9.98 -17.58
CA LYS A 150 -3.54 9.33 -17.46
C LYS A 150 -3.71 8.67 -16.10
N GLN A 151 -4.88 8.85 -15.50
CA GLN A 151 -5.25 8.17 -14.26
C GLN A 151 -5.93 6.83 -14.58
N TYR A 152 -5.56 5.81 -13.82
CA TYR A 152 -6.13 4.48 -13.87
C TYR A 152 -6.64 4.12 -12.48
N ASP A 153 -7.91 3.76 -12.42
CA ASP A 153 -8.55 3.33 -11.17
C ASP A 153 -8.49 1.81 -11.08
N VAL A 154 -8.16 1.27 -9.91
CA VAL A 154 -8.08 -0.16 -9.66
C VAL A 154 -8.80 -0.46 -8.37
N GLY A 155 -9.69 -1.45 -8.39
CA GLY A 155 -10.45 -1.83 -7.21
C GLY A 155 -11.17 -3.17 -7.36
N TYR A 156 -11.61 -3.70 -6.24
CA TYR A 156 -12.42 -4.92 -6.16
C TYR A 156 -13.47 -4.78 -5.06
N CYS A 157 -14.50 -5.62 -5.13
CA CYS A 157 -15.45 -5.84 -4.04
C CYS A 157 -15.58 -7.36 -3.77
N LYS A 158 -15.86 -7.71 -2.51
CA LYS A 158 -16.11 -9.07 -2.01
C LYS A 158 -17.42 -9.09 -1.21
#